data_AF-A0AA40HXR8-F1
#
_entry.id   AF-A0AA40HXR8-F1
#
_cell.length_a   1.000
_cell.length_b   1.000
_cell.length_c   1.000
_cell.angle_alpha   90.00
_cell.angle_beta   90.00
_cell.angle_gamma   90.00
#
_symmetry.space_group_name_H-M   'P 1'
#
loop_
_entity.id
_entity.type
_entity.pdbx_description
1 polymer ?
#
loop_
_entity_poly.entity_id
_entity_poly.type
_entity_poly.pdbx_seq_one_letter_code
_entity_poly.pdbx_strand_id
1 'polypeptide(L)'
;MTQIDGVNLAANSLVESGHPRSGEVKQYQDHLNTRWQAFQTMVSDRREAVGSALRVHNYCVDCEETSKWIQDKTKVVESTKDLGRDLTGVIAIQRKLSGLERDVAAIQARVGALERESQRLMGSHPELKEDIGRRQAYVEELWQGLQRALQGQEASLGEASQLQAFLQDLDNFQGWLAMAQKAVASEDTPESLPEAEQLLQQHAAIKDEIEGHQDSYERVKASGEKVLHGQTDPEYLLLGQRLEGLGTAGTTCEFQKDAKQAEAILSNQEYTLAHLETPDSLEAAEAGIRKFEDFLVSMENNQDKVLSPVDSGNKLVAEGNLYSDKIKEKVQSIEDRHRKNNEKAQEASLLLKDNLELQNFLQNCQELTLWINDKLLTSQDVSYDEARNLHNKWLKHQAFMAELASHQGWLDSIDAEGKQLMEEKPQFAALVSQRLEALHRLWDELQATTKEKAQQLSAARSSDLRSKTHADLNKWISAMEDQLRSDDPGKDLTSVNRIAWRTK
;
A
#
# COMPACT_ATOMS: atom_id res chain seq x y z
N MET A 1 -6.91 -19.61 100.56
CA MET A 1 -7.25 -18.26 101.07
C MET A 1 -8.06 -18.35 102.37
N THR A 2 -9.07 -19.23 102.45
CA THR A 2 -10.03 -19.32 103.57
C THR A 2 -9.50 -19.68 104.97
N GLN A 3 -8.36 -20.36 105.11
CA GLN A 3 -7.89 -20.81 106.44
C GLN A 3 -7.17 -19.71 107.24
N ILE A 4 -6.34 -18.87 106.60
CA ILE A 4 -5.62 -17.81 107.33
C ILE A 4 -6.56 -16.66 107.70
N ASP A 5 -7.52 -16.35 106.84
CA ASP A 5 -8.57 -15.37 107.09
C ASP A 5 -9.45 -15.81 108.28
N GLY A 6 -9.76 -17.11 108.36
CA GLY A 6 -10.48 -17.69 109.50
C GLY A 6 -9.69 -17.64 110.82
N VAL A 7 -8.37 -17.91 110.79
CA VAL A 7 -7.50 -17.80 111.97
C VAL A 7 -7.36 -16.34 112.42
N ASN A 8 -7.25 -15.41 111.47
CA ASN A 8 -7.22 -13.97 111.75
C ASN A 8 -8.53 -13.47 112.36
N LEU A 9 -9.68 -13.92 111.86
CA LEU A 9 -10.99 -13.58 112.42
C LEU A 9 -11.14 -14.08 113.86
N ALA A 10 -10.74 -15.34 114.12
CA ALA A 10 -10.79 -15.93 115.46
C ALA A 10 -9.80 -15.24 116.43
N ALA A 11 -8.59 -14.92 115.96
CA ALA A 11 -7.60 -14.18 116.74
C ALA A 11 -8.09 -12.77 117.10
N ASN A 12 -8.66 -12.04 116.13
CA ASN A 12 -9.23 -10.71 116.35
C ASN A 12 -10.37 -10.74 117.37
N SER A 13 -11.29 -11.71 117.27
CA SER A 13 -12.40 -11.87 118.23
C SER A 13 -11.92 -12.17 119.66
N LEU A 14 -10.87 -12.97 119.83
CA LEU A 14 -10.25 -13.22 121.14
C LEU A 14 -9.55 -11.98 121.71
N VAL A 15 -8.94 -11.17 120.85
CA VAL A 15 -8.31 -9.90 121.25
C VAL A 15 -9.37 -8.87 121.66
N GLU A 16 -10.46 -8.74 120.90
CA GLU A 16 -11.58 -7.82 121.14
C GLU A 16 -12.36 -8.17 122.41
N SER A 17 -12.50 -9.46 122.75
CA SER A 17 -13.18 -9.93 123.97
C SER A 17 -12.38 -9.74 125.27
N GLY A 18 -11.16 -9.16 125.20
CA GLY A 18 -10.34 -8.87 126.38
C GLY A 18 -9.70 -10.11 127.02
N HIS A 19 -9.45 -11.16 126.24
CA HIS A 19 -8.90 -12.42 126.73
C HIS A 19 -7.55 -12.22 127.47
N PRO A 20 -7.27 -12.93 128.59
CA PRO A 20 -6.06 -12.70 129.41
C PRO A 20 -4.72 -12.85 128.67
N ARG A 21 -4.71 -13.56 127.53
CA ARG A 21 -3.53 -13.80 126.67
C ARG A 21 -3.55 -13.04 125.34
N SER A 22 -4.34 -11.97 125.21
CA SER A 22 -4.48 -11.23 123.94
C SER A 22 -3.16 -10.71 123.36
N GLY A 23 -2.18 -10.35 124.20
CA GLY A 23 -0.84 -9.96 123.75
C GLY A 23 -0.09 -11.09 123.02
N GLU A 24 -0.12 -12.30 123.58
CA GLU A 24 0.47 -13.49 122.94
C GLU A 24 -0.29 -13.87 121.68
N VAL A 25 -1.63 -13.87 121.71
CA VAL A 25 -2.48 -14.17 120.54
C VAL A 25 -2.16 -13.23 119.37
N LYS A 26 -2.02 -11.93 119.64
CA LYS A 26 -1.66 -10.94 118.62
C LYS A 26 -0.25 -11.16 118.07
N GLN A 27 0.73 -11.46 118.92
CA GLN A 27 2.10 -11.78 118.47
C GLN A 27 2.14 -13.02 117.58
N TYR A 28 1.41 -14.08 117.93
CA TYR A 28 1.29 -15.27 117.09
C TYR A 28 0.58 -14.98 115.77
N GLN A 29 -0.46 -14.16 115.78
CA GLN A 29 -1.17 -13.71 114.60
C GLN A 29 -0.26 -12.90 113.66
N ASP A 30 0.44 -11.90 114.17
CA ASP A 30 1.37 -11.06 113.41
C ASP A 30 2.50 -11.92 112.82
N HIS A 31 3.08 -12.82 113.62
CA HIS A 31 4.11 -13.75 113.16
C HIS A 31 3.61 -14.70 112.05
N LEU A 32 2.41 -15.25 112.20
CA LEU A 32 1.78 -16.10 111.18
C LEU A 32 1.53 -15.31 109.89
N ASN A 33 1.02 -14.08 109.98
CA ASN A 33 0.77 -13.23 108.82
C ASN A 33 2.06 -12.82 108.11
N THR A 34 3.13 -12.48 108.84
CA THR A 34 4.45 -12.21 108.24
C THR A 34 4.98 -13.43 107.51
N ARG A 35 4.90 -14.62 108.12
CA ARG A 35 5.32 -15.88 107.47
C ARG A 35 4.48 -16.20 106.23
N TRP A 36 3.18 -15.94 106.28
CA TRP A 36 2.29 -16.14 105.13
C TRP A 36 2.58 -15.17 103.99
N GLN A 37 2.81 -13.88 104.28
CA GLN A 37 3.22 -12.91 103.27
C GLN A 37 4.55 -13.31 102.62
N ALA A 38 5.55 -13.70 103.42
CA ALA A 38 6.82 -14.20 102.90
C ALA A 38 6.62 -15.44 102.01
N PHE A 39 5.76 -16.38 102.41
CA PHE A 39 5.42 -17.54 101.59
C PHE A 39 4.70 -17.15 100.29
N GLN A 40 3.77 -16.20 100.32
CA GLN A 40 3.11 -15.70 99.12
C GLN A 40 4.10 -15.05 98.14
N THR A 41 5.05 -14.26 98.65
CA THR A 41 6.15 -13.70 97.84
C THR A 41 6.98 -14.83 97.23
N MET A 42 7.43 -15.81 98.02
CA MET A 42 8.21 -16.96 97.50
C MET A 42 7.45 -17.74 96.42
N VAL A 43 6.15 -17.95 96.59
CA VAL A 43 5.30 -18.62 95.58
C VAL A 43 5.15 -17.77 94.32
N SER A 44 5.00 -16.44 94.47
CA SER A 44 4.95 -15.50 93.36
C SER A 44 6.25 -15.51 92.57
N ASP A 45 7.39 -15.37 93.24
CA ASP A 45 8.73 -15.37 92.64
C ASP A 45 8.99 -16.70 91.92
N ARG A 46 8.63 -17.82 92.55
CA ARG A 46 8.76 -19.15 91.93
C ARG A 46 7.87 -19.28 90.70
N ARG A 47 6.63 -18.80 90.75
CA ARG A 47 5.70 -18.82 89.62
C ARG A 47 6.23 -17.98 88.46
N GLU A 48 6.78 -16.81 88.75
CA GLU A 48 7.34 -15.92 87.73
C GLU A 48 8.61 -16.51 87.10
N ALA A 49 9.50 -17.10 87.91
CA ALA A 49 10.69 -17.80 87.43
C ALA A 49 10.33 -19.01 86.55
N VAL A 50 9.35 -19.82 86.93
CA VAL A 50 8.85 -20.94 86.10
C VAL A 50 8.20 -20.43 84.81
N GLY A 51 7.40 -19.37 84.90
CA GLY A 51 6.78 -18.75 83.73
C GLY A 51 7.79 -18.17 82.76
N SER A 52 8.86 -17.56 83.27
CA SER A 52 10.00 -17.07 82.48
C SER A 52 10.76 -18.21 81.81
N ALA A 53 11.12 -19.26 82.54
CA ALA A 53 11.79 -20.43 81.97
C ALA A 53 10.95 -21.11 80.88
N LEU A 54 9.62 -21.18 81.07
CA LEU A 54 8.70 -21.70 80.08
C LEU A 54 8.67 -20.84 78.81
N ARG A 55 8.69 -19.51 78.92
CA ARG A 55 8.76 -18.61 77.75
C ARG A 55 10.02 -18.82 76.94
N VAL A 56 11.18 -18.95 77.60
CA VAL A 56 12.46 -19.24 76.94
C VAL A 56 12.43 -20.60 76.25
N HIS A 57 11.89 -21.62 76.91
CA HIS A 57 11.77 -22.95 76.31
C HIS A 57 10.86 -22.96 75.08
N ASN A 58 9.68 -22.33 75.18
CA ASN A 58 8.75 -22.21 74.06
C ASN A 58 9.41 -21.48 72.88
N TYR A 59 10.14 -20.40 73.15
CA TYR A 59 10.89 -19.69 72.11
C TYR A 59 11.90 -20.59 71.40
N CYS A 60 12.68 -21.39 72.13
CA CYS A 60 13.62 -22.34 71.53
C CYS A 60 12.92 -23.37 70.63
N VAL A 61 11.80 -23.94 71.09
CA VAL A 61 10.99 -24.90 70.32
C VAL A 61 10.42 -24.24 69.07
N ASP A 62 9.83 -23.05 69.21
CA ASP A 62 9.26 -22.31 68.08
C ASP A 62 10.32 -21.95 67.04
N CYS A 63 11.54 -21.61 67.46
CA CYS A 63 12.68 -21.41 66.56
C CYS A 63 13.06 -22.69 65.80
N GLU A 64 13.11 -23.84 66.47
CA GLU A 64 13.46 -25.14 65.86
C GLU A 64 12.38 -25.60 64.87
N GLU A 65 11.11 -25.51 65.24
CA GLU A 65 9.99 -25.81 64.35
C GLU A 65 9.96 -24.90 63.13
N THR A 66 10.13 -23.58 63.34
CA THR A 66 10.14 -22.60 62.25
C THR A 66 11.33 -22.83 61.33
N SER A 67 12.51 -23.14 61.88
CA SER A 67 13.71 -23.46 61.10
C SER A 67 13.47 -24.68 60.20
N LYS A 68 12.91 -25.76 60.76
CA LYS A 68 12.59 -26.98 60.01
C LYS A 68 11.56 -26.70 58.92
N TRP A 69 10.52 -25.92 59.25
CA TRP A 69 9.49 -25.55 58.29
C TRP A 69 10.05 -24.75 57.11
N ILE A 70 10.91 -23.76 57.37
CA ILE A 70 11.60 -22.99 56.32
C ILE A 70 12.43 -23.92 55.43
N GLN A 71 13.26 -24.79 56.03
CA GLN A 71 14.10 -25.72 55.28
C GLN A 71 13.29 -26.68 54.39
N ASP A 72 12.17 -27.20 54.90
CA ASP A 72 11.30 -28.08 54.12
C ASP A 72 10.69 -27.33 52.93
N LYS A 73 10.29 -26.06 53.09
CA LYS A 73 9.80 -25.23 51.98
C LYS A 73 10.90 -24.87 50.99
N THR A 74 12.12 -24.59 51.44
CA THR A 74 13.27 -24.34 50.55
C THR A 74 13.55 -25.55 49.67
N LYS A 75 13.51 -26.77 50.21
CA LYS A 75 13.68 -28.01 49.41
C LYS A 75 12.59 -28.17 48.35
N VAL A 76 11.34 -27.78 48.65
CA VAL A 76 10.25 -27.83 47.66
C VAL A 76 10.54 -26.87 46.50
N VAL A 77 10.98 -25.64 46.78
CA VAL A 77 11.40 -24.64 45.78
C VAL A 77 12.57 -25.17 44.94
N GLU A 78 13.60 -25.73 45.58
CA GLU A 78 14.75 -26.30 44.87
C GLU A 78 14.38 -27.48 43.97
N SER A 79 13.46 -28.35 44.41
CA SER A 79 12.98 -29.50 43.62
C SER A 79 12.21 -29.11 42.35
N THR A 80 11.83 -27.84 42.21
CA THR A 80 11.10 -27.35 41.03
C THR A 80 11.98 -26.81 39.92
N LYS A 81 13.29 -26.70 40.12
CA LYS A 81 14.23 -26.21 39.10
C LYS A 81 14.27 -27.08 37.84
N ASP A 82 14.13 -28.39 37.98
CA ASP A 82 14.24 -29.35 36.85
C ASP A 82 12.94 -29.50 36.03
N LEU A 83 11.83 -28.94 36.51
CA LEU A 83 10.50 -29.08 35.90
C LEU A 83 10.20 -28.02 34.83
N GLY A 84 11.07 -27.01 34.63
CA GLY A 84 10.81 -25.87 33.73
C GLY A 84 10.92 -26.14 32.22
N ARG A 85 11.07 -27.40 31.78
CA ARG A 85 11.38 -27.74 30.38
C ARG A 85 10.14 -27.87 29.48
N ASP A 86 8.93 -27.96 30.03
CA ASP A 86 7.69 -28.04 29.25
C ASP A 86 6.47 -27.39 29.95
N LEU A 87 5.40 -27.17 29.19
CA LEU A 87 4.17 -26.49 29.66
C LEU A 87 3.50 -27.21 30.84
N THR A 88 3.59 -28.54 30.89
CA THR A 88 3.01 -29.35 31.98
C THR A 88 3.80 -29.13 33.27
N GLY A 89 5.12 -29.06 33.15
CA GLY A 89 6.04 -28.71 34.20
C GLY A 89 5.84 -27.27 34.69
N VAL A 90 5.71 -26.28 33.79
CA VAL A 90 5.43 -24.88 34.15
C VAL A 90 4.10 -24.73 34.89
N ILE A 91 3.03 -25.40 34.44
CA ILE A 91 1.72 -25.41 35.12
C ILE A 91 1.81 -26.08 36.50
N ALA A 92 2.54 -27.19 36.60
CA ALA A 92 2.76 -27.88 37.87
C ALA A 92 3.56 -27.01 38.86
N ILE A 93 4.53 -26.25 38.35
CA ILE A 93 5.34 -25.32 39.13
C ILE A 93 4.50 -24.12 39.59
N GLN A 94 3.71 -23.50 38.72
CA GLN A 94 2.78 -22.42 39.08
C GLN A 94 1.82 -22.86 40.18
N ARG A 95 1.22 -24.05 40.06
CA ARG A 95 0.32 -24.59 41.09
C ARG A 95 1.03 -24.82 42.43
N LYS A 96 2.30 -25.26 42.41
CA LYS A 96 3.13 -25.41 43.62
C LYS A 96 3.48 -24.04 44.23
N LEU A 97 3.84 -23.05 43.40
CA LEU A 97 4.15 -21.69 43.85
C LEU A 97 2.95 -20.99 44.48
N SER A 98 1.75 -21.10 43.90
CA SER A 98 0.53 -20.55 44.53
C SER A 98 0.17 -21.22 45.87
N GLY A 99 0.59 -22.48 46.06
CA GLY A 99 0.52 -23.14 47.36
C GLY A 99 1.53 -22.56 48.36
N LEU A 100 2.76 -22.34 47.89
CA LEU A 100 3.87 -21.79 48.68
C LEU A 100 3.63 -20.33 49.10
N GLU A 101 2.96 -19.49 48.31
CA GLU A 101 2.67 -18.10 48.68
C GLU A 101 1.98 -17.96 50.05
N ARG A 102 1.00 -18.83 50.32
CA ARG A 102 0.31 -18.84 51.63
C ARG A 102 1.24 -19.26 52.76
N ASP A 103 2.06 -20.27 52.50
CA ASP A 103 3.05 -20.75 53.48
C ASP A 103 4.11 -19.69 53.77
N VAL A 104 4.59 -18.99 52.74
CA VAL A 104 5.59 -17.90 52.84
C VAL A 104 5.05 -16.75 53.68
N ALA A 105 3.79 -16.34 53.45
CA ALA A 105 3.16 -15.31 54.27
C ALA A 105 3.02 -15.73 55.75
N ALA A 106 2.69 -16.99 56.00
CA ALA A 106 2.57 -17.53 57.35
C ALA A 106 3.95 -17.68 58.04
N ILE A 107 4.99 -18.09 57.31
CA ILE A 107 6.38 -18.11 57.78
C ILE A 107 6.83 -16.70 58.13
N GLN A 108 6.61 -15.72 57.26
CA GLN A 108 6.96 -14.32 57.50
C GLN A 108 6.35 -13.79 58.80
N ALA A 109 5.07 -14.08 59.04
CA ALA A 109 4.39 -13.70 60.28
C ALA A 109 5.00 -14.39 61.51
N ARG A 110 5.39 -15.67 61.40
CA ARG A 110 6.02 -16.44 62.49
C ARG A 110 7.44 -15.95 62.78
N VAL A 111 8.25 -15.67 61.76
CA VAL A 111 9.60 -15.08 61.90
C VAL A 111 9.52 -13.72 62.58
N GLY A 112 8.60 -12.84 62.15
CA GLY A 112 8.39 -11.53 62.80
C GLY A 112 7.80 -11.61 64.21
N ALA A 113 7.11 -12.70 64.57
CA ALA A 113 6.71 -12.96 65.96
C ALA A 113 7.90 -13.42 66.81
N LEU A 114 8.74 -14.31 66.28
CA LEU A 114 9.96 -14.78 66.93
C LEU A 114 10.96 -13.65 67.16
N GLU A 115 11.11 -12.72 66.23
CA GLU A 115 11.97 -11.54 66.38
C GLU A 115 11.49 -10.61 67.53
N ARG A 116 10.19 -10.38 67.65
CA ARG A 116 9.65 -9.57 68.76
C ARG A 116 9.82 -10.28 70.10
N GLU A 117 9.62 -11.60 70.14
CA GLU A 117 9.80 -12.39 71.35
C GLU A 117 11.28 -12.46 71.77
N SER A 118 12.20 -12.63 70.82
CA SER A 118 13.63 -12.65 71.10
C SER A 118 14.10 -11.32 71.69
N GLN A 119 13.66 -10.19 71.14
CA GLN A 119 13.97 -8.85 71.67
C GLN A 119 13.49 -8.70 73.12
N ARG A 120 12.28 -9.19 73.43
CA ARG A 120 11.74 -9.16 74.80
C ARG A 120 12.54 -10.06 75.75
N LEU A 121 12.85 -11.28 75.34
CA LEU A 121 13.60 -12.23 76.16
C LEU A 121 15.06 -11.80 76.37
N MET A 122 15.70 -11.21 75.37
CA MET A 122 17.05 -10.63 75.52
C MET A 122 17.08 -9.47 76.52
N GLY A 123 15.97 -8.73 76.66
CA GLY A 123 15.82 -7.68 77.66
C GLY A 123 15.61 -8.21 79.08
N SER A 124 14.85 -9.29 79.24
CA SER A 124 14.56 -9.90 80.55
C SER A 124 15.58 -10.94 81.02
N HIS A 125 16.37 -11.50 80.10
CA HIS A 125 17.40 -12.53 80.33
C HIS A 125 18.75 -12.15 79.71
N PRO A 126 19.49 -11.18 80.29
CA PRO A 126 20.81 -10.78 79.78
C PRO A 126 21.80 -11.94 79.67
N GLU A 127 21.69 -12.93 80.55
CA GLU A 127 22.53 -14.14 80.60
C GLU A 127 22.32 -15.08 79.41
N LEU A 128 21.15 -15.04 78.76
CA LEU A 128 20.83 -15.86 77.58
C LEU A 128 20.85 -15.05 76.27
N LYS A 129 21.23 -13.77 76.34
CA LYS A 129 21.12 -12.85 75.21
C LYS A 129 21.88 -13.32 73.98
N GLU A 130 23.09 -13.85 74.16
CA GLU A 130 23.92 -14.34 73.05
C GLU A 130 23.29 -15.57 72.39
N ASP A 131 22.78 -16.53 73.16
CA ASP A 131 22.14 -17.74 72.65
C ASP A 131 20.83 -17.43 71.90
N ILE A 132 20.00 -16.56 72.46
CA ILE A 132 18.75 -16.10 71.85
C ILE A 132 19.06 -15.34 70.55
N GLY A 133 20.06 -14.45 70.58
CA GLY A 133 20.52 -13.72 69.40
C GLY A 133 21.01 -14.65 68.29
N ARG A 134 21.80 -15.68 68.63
CA ARG A 134 22.25 -16.69 67.65
C ARG A 134 21.10 -17.46 67.02
N ARG A 135 20.10 -17.89 67.81
CA ARG A 135 18.91 -18.59 67.30
C ARG A 135 18.06 -17.70 66.39
N GLN A 136 17.85 -16.44 66.77
CA GLN A 136 17.17 -15.48 65.92
C GLN A 136 17.89 -15.28 64.59
N ALA A 137 19.21 -15.04 64.63
CA ALA A 137 20.02 -14.83 63.42
C ALA A 137 19.96 -16.04 62.48
N TYR A 138 19.97 -17.26 63.04
CA TYR A 138 19.86 -18.48 62.25
C TYR A 138 18.49 -18.62 61.54
N VAL A 139 17.38 -18.33 62.24
CA VAL A 139 16.04 -18.34 61.62
C VAL A 139 15.95 -17.28 60.52
N GLU A 140 16.50 -16.10 60.75
CA GLU A 140 16.54 -15.00 59.78
C GLU A 140 17.38 -15.36 58.54
N GLU A 141 18.53 -16.01 58.71
CA GLU A 141 19.37 -16.49 57.60
C GLU A 141 18.63 -17.51 56.75
N LEU A 142 17.94 -18.48 57.36
CA LEU A 142 17.12 -19.46 56.65
C LEU A 142 15.98 -18.78 55.88
N TRP A 143 15.32 -17.79 56.49
CA TRP A 143 14.25 -17.01 55.86
C TRP A 143 14.76 -16.26 54.61
N GLN A 144 15.88 -15.56 54.72
CA GLN A 144 16.52 -14.89 53.59
C GLN A 144 16.97 -15.88 52.50
N GLY A 145 17.39 -17.10 52.89
CA GLY A 145 17.69 -18.19 51.97
C GLY A 145 16.47 -18.61 51.15
N LEU A 146 15.33 -18.83 51.80
CA LEU A 146 14.07 -19.17 51.13
C LEU A 146 13.61 -18.06 50.17
N GLN A 147 13.69 -16.79 50.58
CA GLN A 147 13.34 -15.65 49.72
C GLN A 147 14.21 -15.59 48.46
N ARG A 148 15.53 -15.80 48.58
CA ARG A 148 16.44 -15.87 47.43
C ARG A 148 16.11 -17.05 46.50
N ALA A 149 15.78 -18.21 47.06
CA ALA A 149 15.42 -19.38 46.28
C ALA A 149 14.13 -19.15 45.46
N LEU A 150 13.11 -18.51 46.06
CA LEU A 150 11.86 -18.14 45.40
C LEU A 150 12.09 -17.12 44.28
N GLN A 151 12.88 -16.07 44.53
CA GLN A 151 13.20 -15.05 43.51
C GLN A 151 13.95 -15.66 42.32
N GLY A 152 14.94 -16.53 42.57
CA GLY A 152 15.67 -17.21 41.50
C GLY A 152 14.78 -18.12 40.66
N GLN A 153 13.80 -18.78 41.29
CA GLN A 153 12.83 -19.61 40.58
C GLN A 153 11.86 -18.78 39.74
N GLU A 154 11.34 -17.67 40.26
CA GLU A 154 10.46 -16.76 39.52
C GLU A 154 11.17 -16.19 38.27
N ALA A 155 12.43 -15.77 38.41
CA ALA A 155 13.26 -15.32 37.29
C ALA A 155 13.43 -16.42 36.23
N SER A 156 13.81 -17.63 36.65
CA SER A 156 14.00 -18.77 35.74
C SER A 156 12.72 -19.18 35.02
N LEU A 157 11.56 -19.13 35.68
CA LEU A 157 10.26 -19.38 35.05
C LEU A 157 9.86 -18.27 34.08
N GLY A 158 10.16 -17.02 34.43
CA GLY A 158 9.98 -15.88 33.53
C GLY A 158 10.77 -16.07 32.24
N GLU A 159 12.04 -16.43 32.34
CA GLU A 159 12.92 -16.70 31.19
C GLU A 159 12.44 -17.92 30.37
N ALA A 160 12.09 -19.03 31.03
CA ALA A 160 11.59 -20.23 30.35
C ALA A 160 10.25 -19.98 29.62
N SER A 161 9.34 -19.24 30.25
CA SER A 161 8.07 -18.82 29.65
C SER A 161 8.29 -17.92 28.43
N GLN A 162 9.22 -16.96 28.51
CA GLN A 162 9.59 -16.09 27.40
C GLN A 162 10.20 -16.86 26.23
N LEU A 163 11.14 -17.79 26.50
CA LEU A 163 11.71 -18.67 25.49
C LEU A 163 10.63 -19.53 24.82
N GLN A 164 9.72 -20.12 25.60
CA GLN A 164 8.65 -20.94 25.06
C GLN A 164 7.69 -20.13 24.18
N ALA A 165 7.28 -18.95 24.62
CA ALA A 165 6.45 -18.05 23.83
C ALA A 165 7.15 -17.66 22.52
N PHE A 166 8.44 -17.34 22.59
CA PHE A 166 9.26 -17.07 21.41
C PHE A 166 9.31 -18.26 20.44
N LEU A 167 9.57 -19.47 20.92
CA LEU A 167 9.62 -20.67 20.07
C LEU A 167 8.28 -20.93 19.38
N GLN A 168 7.17 -20.77 20.10
CA GLN A 168 5.84 -20.93 19.53
C GLN A 168 5.54 -19.86 18.46
N ASP A 169 5.85 -18.59 18.74
CA ASP A 169 5.66 -17.50 17.78
C ASP A 169 6.56 -17.69 16.55
N LEU A 170 7.80 -18.15 16.73
CA LEU A 170 8.74 -18.47 15.66
C LEU A 170 8.22 -19.61 14.78
N ASP A 171 7.78 -20.73 15.36
CA ASP A 171 7.26 -21.87 14.60
C ASP A 171 5.97 -21.51 13.84
N ASN A 172 5.06 -20.76 14.47
CA ASN A 172 3.84 -20.26 13.83
C ASN A 172 4.17 -19.37 12.62
N PHE A 173 5.06 -18.39 12.81
CA PHE A 173 5.44 -17.47 11.75
C PHE A 173 6.19 -18.19 10.63
N GLN A 174 7.04 -19.18 10.94
CA GLN A 174 7.70 -20.00 9.92
C GLN A 174 6.72 -20.85 9.11
N GLY A 175 5.72 -21.42 9.76
CA GLY A 175 4.65 -22.15 9.08
C GLY A 175 3.90 -21.26 8.11
N TRP A 176 3.53 -20.05 8.54
CA TRP A 176 2.92 -19.04 7.67
C TRP A 176 3.85 -18.62 6.53
N LEU A 177 5.10 -18.27 6.82
CA LEU A 177 6.06 -17.80 5.82
C LEU A 177 6.30 -18.84 4.72
N ALA A 178 6.37 -20.13 5.09
CA ALA A 178 6.48 -21.22 4.12
C ALA A 178 5.25 -21.32 3.20
N MET A 179 4.04 -21.11 3.73
CA MET A 179 2.83 -21.05 2.92
C MET A 179 2.81 -19.82 1.99
N ALA A 180 3.18 -18.65 2.51
CA ALA A 180 3.27 -17.41 1.74
C ALA A 180 4.30 -17.53 0.60
N GLN A 181 5.51 -18.03 0.88
CA GLN A 181 6.54 -18.28 -0.13
C GLN A 181 6.05 -19.25 -1.22
N LYS A 182 5.30 -20.29 -0.85
CA LYS A 182 4.73 -21.22 -1.83
C LYS A 182 3.68 -20.55 -2.73
N ALA A 183 2.83 -19.70 -2.17
CA ALA A 183 1.84 -18.95 -2.93
C ALA A 183 2.50 -17.93 -3.87
N VAL A 184 3.55 -17.25 -3.38
CA VAL A 184 4.32 -16.28 -4.17
C VAL A 184 5.21 -16.97 -5.21
N ALA A 185 5.66 -18.21 -5.01
CA ALA A 185 6.49 -18.93 -5.96
C ALA A 185 5.74 -19.58 -7.14
N SER A 186 4.40 -19.47 -7.24
CA SER A 186 3.67 -20.01 -8.40
C SER A 186 4.09 -19.31 -9.71
N GLU A 187 4.36 -20.04 -10.79
CA GLU A 187 4.74 -19.45 -12.09
C GLU A 187 3.55 -19.40 -13.05
N ASP A 188 2.41 -18.89 -12.59
CA ASP A 188 1.20 -18.82 -13.41
C ASP A 188 1.33 -17.69 -14.44
N THR A 189 1.42 -18.04 -15.73
CA THR A 189 1.47 -17.09 -16.85
C THR A 189 0.07 -16.90 -17.43
N PRO A 190 -0.50 -15.68 -17.43
CA PRO A 190 -1.82 -15.45 -17.99
C PRO A 190 -1.83 -15.58 -19.52
N GLU A 191 -2.80 -16.29 -20.07
CA GLU A 191 -3.02 -16.45 -21.51
C GLU A 191 -4.02 -15.41 -22.06
N SER A 192 -4.72 -14.68 -21.17
CA SER A 192 -5.74 -13.70 -21.54
C SER A 192 -5.77 -12.49 -20.59
N LEU A 193 -6.33 -11.37 -21.06
CA LEU A 193 -6.49 -10.15 -20.26
C LEU A 193 -7.31 -10.39 -18.96
N PRO A 194 -8.45 -11.11 -18.97
CA PRO A 194 -9.20 -11.39 -17.74
C PRO A 194 -8.41 -12.25 -16.75
N GLU A 195 -7.61 -13.19 -17.24
CA GLU A 195 -6.76 -14.03 -16.41
C GLU A 195 -5.61 -13.21 -15.79
N ALA A 196 -5.03 -12.28 -16.54
CA ALA A 196 -4.04 -11.34 -16.01
C ALA A 196 -4.63 -10.44 -14.92
N GLU A 197 -5.86 -9.94 -15.10
CA GLU A 197 -6.58 -9.17 -14.07
C GLU A 197 -6.88 -9.99 -12.81
N GLN A 198 -7.28 -11.25 -12.98
CA GLN A 198 -7.51 -12.16 -11.86
C GLN A 198 -6.22 -12.44 -11.07
N LEU A 199 -5.11 -12.72 -11.77
CA LEU A 199 -3.80 -12.94 -11.14
C LEU A 199 -3.33 -11.68 -10.40
N LEU A 200 -3.53 -10.49 -10.98
CA LEU A 200 -3.26 -9.22 -10.29
C LEU A 200 -4.04 -9.09 -8.98
N GLN A 201 -5.33 -9.46 -8.99
CA GLN A 201 -6.15 -9.41 -7.77
C GLN A 201 -5.69 -10.43 -6.73
N GLN A 202 -5.31 -11.64 -7.15
CA GLN A 202 -4.75 -12.65 -6.25
C GLN A 202 -3.42 -12.21 -5.64
N HIS A 203 -2.53 -11.61 -6.43
CA HIS A 203 -1.26 -11.06 -5.95
C HIS A 203 -1.46 -9.86 -5.02
N ALA A 204 -2.48 -9.02 -5.25
CA ALA A 204 -2.86 -7.95 -4.33
C ALA A 204 -3.36 -8.51 -2.98
N ALA A 205 -4.16 -9.58 -2.98
CA ALA A 205 -4.62 -10.21 -1.75
C ALA A 205 -3.45 -10.81 -0.93
N ILE A 206 -2.51 -11.48 -1.61
CA ILE A 206 -1.29 -12.00 -0.96
C ILE A 206 -0.44 -10.86 -0.39
N LYS A 207 -0.36 -9.72 -1.10
CA LYS A 207 0.33 -8.52 -0.61
C LYS A 207 -0.26 -8.04 0.71
N ASP A 208 -1.58 -7.85 0.76
CA ASP A 208 -2.26 -7.38 1.96
C ASP A 208 -2.05 -8.35 3.15
N GLU A 209 -2.01 -9.67 2.87
CA GLU A 209 -1.72 -10.68 3.87
C GLU A 209 -0.29 -10.59 4.42
N ILE A 210 0.72 -10.38 3.56
CA ILE A 210 2.13 -10.22 3.98
C ILE A 210 2.30 -8.96 4.82
N GLU A 211 1.73 -7.83 4.37
CA GLU A 211 1.77 -6.56 5.10
C GLU A 211 1.09 -6.68 6.48
N GLY A 212 -0.02 -7.42 6.57
CA GLY A 212 -0.70 -7.70 7.83
C GLY A 212 0.12 -8.54 8.82
N HIS A 213 1.09 -9.32 8.35
CA HIS A 213 1.97 -10.14 9.19
C HIS A 213 3.28 -9.44 9.58
N GLN A 214 3.50 -8.20 9.13
CA GLN A 214 4.69 -7.41 9.48
C GLN A 214 4.86 -7.25 11.00
N ASP A 215 3.77 -6.93 11.71
CA ASP A 215 3.77 -6.84 13.18
C ASP A 215 4.16 -8.15 13.85
N SER A 216 3.78 -9.28 13.24
CA SER A 216 4.13 -10.61 13.76
C SER A 216 5.62 -10.90 13.56
N TYR A 217 6.18 -10.51 12.42
CA TYR A 217 7.62 -10.60 12.15
C TYR A 217 8.43 -9.75 13.15
N GLU A 218 8.05 -8.48 13.34
CA GLU A 218 8.73 -7.58 14.27
C GLU A 218 8.66 -8.08 15.71
N ARG A 219 7.52 -8.66 16.11
CA ARG A 219 7.35 -9.29 17.43
C ARG A 219 8.26 -10.49 17.61
N VAL A 220 8.32 -11.40 16.63
CA VAL A 220 9.22 -12.56 16.67
C VAL A 220 10.67 -12.10 16.75
N LYS A 221 11.06 -11.10 15.95
CA LYS A 221 12.42 -10.54 15.98
C LYS A 221 12.77 -9.91 17.33
N ALA A 222 11.92 -9.03 17.87
CA ALA A 222 12.16 -8.37 19.14
C ALA A 222 12.17 -9.36 20.33
N SER A 223 11.32 -10.38 20.29
CA SER A 223 11.31 -11.46 21.28
C SER A 223 12.58 -12.30 21.17
N GLY A 224 13.01 -12.64 19.95
CA GLY A 224 14.26 -13.34 19.69
C GLY A 224 15.49 -12.59 20.18
N GLU A 225 15.61 -11.29 19.88
CA GLU A 225 16.72 -10.44 20.36
C GLU A 225 16.81 -10.42 21.90
N LYS A 226 15.66 -10.38 22.59
CA LYS A 226 15.61 -10.42 24.06
C LYS A 226 16.05 -11.79 24.60
N VAL A 227 15.56 -12.88 24.02
CA VAL A 227 15.87 -14.25 24.45
C VAL A 227 17.32 -14.62 24.15
N LEU A 228 17.90 -14.08 23.07
CA LEU A 228 19.27 -14.35 22.63
C LEU A 228 20.32 -13.43 23.28
N HIS A 229 19.91 -12.37 23.98
CA HIS A 229 20.84 -11.38 24.53
C HIS A 229 21.79 -12.00 25.55
N GLY A 230 23.09 -11.95 25.27
CA GLY A 230 24.14 -12.42 26.18
C GLY A 230 24.28 -13.95 26.29
N GLN A 231 23.53 -14.72 25.49
CA GLN A 231 23.59 -16.18 25.51
C GLN A 231 24.76 -16.69 24.66
N THR A 232 25.50 -17.68 25.18
CA THR A 232 26.65 -18.30 24.49
C THR A 232 26.47 -19.79 24.21
N ASP A 233 25.34 -20.35 24.64
CA ASP A 233 25.02 -21.75 24.45
C ASP A 233 24.80 -22.09 22.97
N PRO A 234 25.33 -23.22 22.47
CA PRO A 234 25.20 -23.62 21.07
C PRO A 234 23.76 -23.70 20.55
N GLU A 235 22.80 -24.08 21.41
CA GLU A 235 21.37 -24.15 21.06
C GLU A 235 20.79 -22.76 20.77
N TYR A 236 21.18 -21.73 21.52
CA TYR A 236 20.76 -20.34 21.28
C TYR A 236 21.44 -19.75 20.04
N LEU A 237 22.69 -20.10 19.76
CA LEU A 237 23.36 -19.69 18.53
C LEU A 237 22.67 -20.22 17.27
N LEU A 238 22.22 -21.49 17.29
CA LEU A 238 21.43 -22.07 16.21
C LEU A 238 20.08 -21.36 16.04
N LEU A 239 19.45 -20.98 17.15
CA LEU A 239 18.20 -20.23 17.17
C LEU A 239 18.37 -18.82 16.58
N GLY A 240 19.51 -18.17 16.83
CA GLY A 240 19.91 -16.92 16.18
C GLY A 240 20.06 -17.07 14.67
N GLN A 241 20.74 -18.12 14.20
CA GLN A 241 20.84 -18.41 12.75
C GLN A 241 19.47 -18.65 12.11
N ARG A 242 18.56 -19.35 12.81
CA ARG A 242 17.18 -19.58 12.35
C ARG A 242 16.40 -18.27 12.24
N LEU A 243 16.61 -17.32 13.15
CA LEU A 243 16.00 -15.99 13.11
C LEU A 243 16.55 -15.12 11.98
N GLU A 244 17.87 -15.15 11.72
CA GLU A 244 18.48 -14.49 10.56
C GLU A 244 17.96 -15.08 9.23
N GLY A 245 17.85 -16.41 9.16
CA GLY A 245 17.24 -17.12 8.03
C GLY A 245 15.80 -16.71 7.77
N LEU A 246 15.04 -16.37 8.83
CA LEU A 246 13.68 -15.86 8.72
C LEU A 246 13.64 -14.48 8.05
N GLY A 247 14.54 -13.58 8.44
CA GLY A 247 14.60 -12.23 7.88
C GLY A 247 14.99 -12.24 6.40
N THR A 248 15.94 -13.09 6.01
CA THR A 248 16.30 -13.29 4.60
C THR A 248 15.16 -13.93 3.81
N ALA A 249 14.44 -14.89 4.39
CA ALA A 249 13.28 -15.52 3.76
C ALA A 249 12.10 -14.54 3.57
N GLY A 250 11.84 -13.66 4.55
CA GLY A 250 10.83 -12.62 4.48
C GLY A 250 11.11 -11.58 3.38
N THR A 251 12.31 -11.02 3.37
CA THR A 251 12.74 -10.07 2.32
C THR A 251 12.74 -10.68 0.92
N THR A 252 13.11 -11.96 0.80
CA THR A 252 13.00 -12.70 -0.48
C THR A 252 11.55 -12.86 -0.92
N CYS A 253 10.63 -13.14 0.01
CA CYS A 253 9.19 -13.25 -0.27
C CYS A 253 8.62 -11.92 -0.78
N GLU A 254 8.99 -10.81 -0.13
CA GLU A 254 8.59 -9.46 -0.53
C GLU A 254 9.07 -9.11 -1.95
N PHE A 255 10.34 -9.38 -2.25
CA PHE A 255 10.89 -9.23 -3.61
C PHE A 255 10.11 -10.05 -4.64
N GLN A 256 9.86 -11.34 -4.38
CA GLN A 256 9.16 -12.19 -5.34
C GLN A 256 7.72 -11.71 -5.60
N LYS A 257 7.05 -11.18 -4.57
CA LYS A 257 5.72 -10.59 -4.70
C LYS A 257 5.74 -9.31 -5.53
N ASP A 258 6.69 -8.40 -5.29
CA ASP A 258 6.84 -7.19 -6.10
C ASP A 258 7.19 -7.52 -7.56
N ALA A 259 8.09 -8.50 -7.77
CA ALA A 259 8.48 -8.97 -9.09
C ALA A 259 7.28 -9.50 -9.90
N LYS A 260 6.38 -10.27 -9.28
CA LYS A 260 5.15 -10.74 -9.94
C LYS A 260 4.21 -9.62 -10.32
N GLN A 261 4.05 -8.62 -9.46
CA GLN A 261 3.23 -7.45 -9.78
C GLN A 261 3.80 -6.69 -10.99
N ALA A 262 5.13 -6.50 -11.03
CA ALA A 262 5.81 -5.90 -12.17
C ALA A 262 5.62 -6.73 -13.46
N GLU A 263 5.76 -8.05 -13.39
CA GLU A 263 5.57 -8.94 -14.53
C GLU A 263 4.15 -8.90 -15.09
N ALA A 264 3.13 -8.82 -14.25
CA ALA A 264 1.74 -8.71 -14.68
C ALA A 264 1.47 -7.38 -15.40
N ILE A 265 2.04 -6.28 -14.91
CA ILE A 265 2.00 -4.97 -15.59
C ILE A 265 2.68 -5.06 -16.96
N LEU A 266 3.88 -5.66 -17.01
CA LEU A 266 4.64 -5.83 -18.24
C LEU A 266 3.90 -6.71 -19.26
N SER A 267 3.25 -7.79 -18.81
CA SER A 267 2.44 -8.67 -19.68
C SER A 267 1.24 -7.93 -20.27
N ASN A 268 0.56 -7.07 -19.49
CA ASN A 268 -0.54 -6.25 -20.00
C ASN A 268 -0.05 -5.22 -21.03
N GLN A 269 1.10 -4.59 -20.79
CA GLN A 269 1.73 -3.68 -21.75
C GLN A 269 2.09 -4.42 -23.05
N GLU A 270 2.71 -5.59 -22.96
CA GLU A 270 3.05 -6.43 -24.11
C GLU A 270 1.81 -6.82 -24.92
N TYR A 271 0.73 -7.19 -24.24
CA TYR A 271 -0.55 -7.52 -24.87
C TYR A 271 -1.11 -6.32 -25.64
N THR A 272 -1.18 -5.15 -24.99
CA THR A 272 -1.69 -3.91 -25.61
C THR A 272 -0.86 -3.53 -26.83
N LEU A 273 0.48 -3.59 -26.73
CA LEU A 273 1.40 -3.27 -27.82
C LEU A 273 1.32 -4.29 -28.97
N ALA A 274 1.05 -5.55 -28.70
CA ALA A 274 0.91 -6.59 -29.73
C ALA A 274 -0.40 -6.50 -30.51
N HIS A 275 -1.46 -5.96 -29.92
CA HIS A 275 -2.80 -5.83 -30.52
C HIS A 275 -3.10 -4.42 -31.01
N LEU A 276 -2.07 -3.60 -31.22
CA LEU A 276 -2.24 -2.26 -31.75
C LEU A 276 -2.51 -2.32 -33.26
N GLU A 277 -3.73 -1.94 -33.67
CA GLU A 277 -4.12 -1.84 -35.07
C GLU A 277 -4.08 -0.38 -35.54
N THR A 278 -3.65 -0.16 -36.78
CA THR A 278 -3.67 1.17 -37.42
C THR A 278 -5.07 1.46 -37.97
N PRO A 279 -5.76 2.52 -37.53
CA PRO A 279 -7.10 2.85 -38.01
C PRO A 279 -7.14 3.26 -39.49
N ASP A 280 -8.32 3.11 -40.09
CA ASP A 280 -8.60 3.35 -41.52
C ASP A 280 -9.33 4.67 -41.81
N SER A 281 -9.65 5.45 -40.77
CA SER A 281 -10.31 6.76 -40.88
C SER A 281 -9.68 7.80 -39.96
N LEU A 282 -9.81 9.08 -40.29
CA LEU A 282 -9.25 10.20 -39.52
C LEU A 282 -9.78 10.23 -38.08
N GLU A 283 -11.10 10.11 -37.90
CA GLU A 283 -11.72 10.13 -36.57
C GLU A 283 -11.25 8.94 -35.71
N ALA A 284 -11.13 7.75 -36.30
CA ALA A 284 -10.63 6.58 -35.60
C ALA A 284 -9.13 6.69 -35.28
N ALA A 285 -8.33 7.31 -36.17
CA ALA A 285 -6.91 7.58 -35.94
C ALA A 285 -6.68 8.56 -34.79
N GLU A 286 -7.43 9.67 -34.74
CA GLU A 286 -7.39 10.63 -33.63
C GLU A 286 -7.81 9.99 -32.30
N ALA A 287 -8.90 9.20 -32.31
CA ALA A 287 -9.35 8.49 -31.12
C ALA A 287 -8.35 7.42 -30.66
N GLY A 288 -7.71 6.72 -31.60
CA GLY A 288 -6.67 5.74 -31.35
C GLY A 288 -5.42 6.36 -30.71
N ILE A 289 -4.99 7.52 -31.20
CA ILE A 289 -3.85 8.27 -30.62
C ILE A 289 -4.16 8.68 -29.18
N ARG A 290 -5.33 9.27 -28.90
CA ARG A 290 -5.69 9.66 -27.52
C ARG A 290 -5.68 8.47 -26.56
N LYS A 291 -6.26 7.33 -26.98
CA LYS A 291 -6.22 6.09 -26.19
C LYS A 291 -4.79 5.59 -25.95
N PHE A 292 -3.92 5.73 -26.96
CA PHE A 292 -2.52 5.34 -26.84
C PHE A 292 -1.73 6.30 -25.93
N GLU A 293 -2.02 7.59 -25.96
CA GLU A 293 -1.47 8.58 -25.02
C GLU A 293 -1.87 8.26 -23.58
N ASP A 294 -3.14 7.92 -23.33
CA ASP A 294 -3.60 7.46 -22.02
C ASP A 294 -2.85 6.19 -21.56
N PHE A 295 -2.57 5.27 -22.49
CA PHE A 295 -1.76 4.09 -22.24
C PHE A 295 -0.30 4.43 -21.88
N LEU A 296 0.33 5.38 -22.58
CA LEU A 296 1.69 5.85 -22.26
C LEU A 296 1.76 6.49 -20.87
N VAL A 297 0.76 7.30 -20.50
CA VAL A 297 0.64 7.88 -19.16
C VAL A 297 0.50 6.77 -18.11
N SER A 298 -0.26 5.70 -18.41
CA SER A 298 -0.35 4.53 -17.54
C SER A 298 0.98 3.79 -17.40
N MET A 299 1.78 3.68 -18.47
CA MET A 299 3.13 3.11 -18.40
C MET A 299 4.05 3.94 -17.49
N GLU A 300 4.04 5.26 -17.62
CA GLU A 300 4.83 6.19 -16.79
C GLU A 300 4.42 6.09 -15.31
N ASN A 301 3.11 6.12 -15.01
CA ASN A 301 2.59 5.99 -13.64
C ASN A 301 2.92 4.64 -12.98
N ASN A 302 3.18 3.59 -13.77
CA ASN A 302 3.54 2.27 -13.27
C ASN A 302 5.05 2.00 -13.31
N GLN A 303 5.86 2.94 -13.79
CA GLN A 303 7.31 2.78 -13.92
C GLN A 303 7.97 2.43 -12.57
N ASP A 304 7.64 3.17 -11.51
CA ASP A 304 8.20 2.92 -10.18
C ASP A 304 7.85 1.52 -9.65
N LYS A 305 6.64 1.02 -9.97
CA LYS A 305 6.21 -0.33 -9.55
C LYS A 305 6.97 -1.43 -10.30
N VAL A 306 7.43 -1.16 -11.51
CA VAL A 306 8.23 -2.10 -12.32
C VAL A 306 9.70 -2.07 -11.92
N LEU A 307 10.24 -0.89 -11.61
CA LEU A 307 11.67 -0.71 -11.30
C LEU A 307 12.01 -0.90 -9.80
N SER A 308 11.08 -0.67 -8.88
CA SER A 308 11.30 -0.94 -7.45
C SER A 308 11.75 -2.37 -7.14
N PRO A 309 11.12 -3.44 -7.70
CA PRO A 309 11.62 -4.80 -7.52
C PRO A 309 13.03 -5.03 -8.10
N VAL A 310 13.41 -4.32 -9.16
CA VAL A 310 14.78 -4.39 -9.72
C VAL A 310 15.80 -3.86 -8.71
N ASP A 311 15.54 -2.69 -8.12
CA ASP A 311 16.40 -2.08 -7.11
C ASP A 311 16.49 -2.95 -5.85
N SER A 312 15.35 -3.45 -5.37
CA SER A 312 15.28 -4.34 -4.21
C SER A 312 16.00 -5.67 -4.47
N GLY A 313 15.83 -6.28 -5.65
CA GLY A 313 16.52 -7.50 -6.05
C GLY A 313 18.04 -7.32 -6.11
N ASN A 314 18.52 -6.21 -6.68
CA ASN A 314 19.94 -5.88 -6.73
C ASN A 314 20.56 -5.69 -5.33
N LYS A 315 19.82 -5.09 -4.39
CA LYS A 315 20.25 -4.98 -2.98
C LYS A 315 20.36 -6.36 -2.33
N LEU A 316 19.37 -7.23 -2.51
CA LEU A 316 19.40 -8.60 -1.95
C LEU A 316 20.57 -9.43 -2.49
N VAL A 317 20.92 -9.26 -3.77
CA VAL A 317 22.09 -9.90 -4.36
C VAL A 317 23.39 -9.36 -3.73
N ALA A 318 23.48 -8.05 -3.51
CA ALA A 318 24.65 -7.43 -2.88
C ALA A 318 24.83 -7.85 -1.41
N GLU A 319 23.74 -8.11 -0.69
CA GLU A 319 23.72 -8.60 0.69
C GLU A 319 24.06 -10.09 0.81
N GLY A 320 24.25 -10.81 -0.31
CA GLY A 320 24.67 -12.21 -0.31
C GLY A 320 23.53 -13.19 -0.02
N ASN A 321 22.33 -12.92 -0.55
CA ASN A 321 21.18 -13.81 -0.40
C ASN A 321 21.46 -15.22 -0.99
N LEU A 322 20.95 -16.27 -0.35
CA LEU A 322 21.08 -17.67 -0.77
C LEU A 322 20.52 -17.95 -2.17
N TYR A 323 19.57 -17.13 -2.65
CA TYR A 323 18.92 -17.25 -3.95
C TYR A 323 19.39 -16.20 -4.96
N SER A 324 20.58 -15.62 -4.76
CA SER A 324 21.11 -14.52 -5.58
C SER A 324 21.05 -14.77 -7.09
N ASP A 325 21.35 -15.99 -7.55
CA ASP A 325 21.33 -16.32 -8.98
C ASP A 325 19.91 -16.19 -9.58
N LYS A 326 18.91 -16.76 -8.91
CA LYS A 326 17.50 -16.68 -9.35
C LYS A 326 16.95 -15.26 -9.27
N ILE A 327 17.30 -14.53 -8.21
CA ILE A 327 16.91 -13.12 -8.04
C ILE A 327 17.48 -12.31 -9.20
N LYS A 328 18.76 -12.53 -9.55
CA LYS A 328 19.43 -11.84 -10.64
C LYS A 328 18.81 -12.15 -12.01
N GLU A 329 18.50 -13.41 -12.30
CA GLU A 329 17.79 -13.80 -13.53
C GLU A 329 16.43 -13.10 -13.64
N LYS A 330 15.67 -13.05 -12.54
CA LYS A 330 14.36 -12.40 -12.48
C LYS A 330 14.46 -10.89 -12.69
N VAL A 331 15.43 -10.25 -12.03
CA VAL A 331 15.71 -8.81 -12.19
C VAL A 331 16.04 -8.49 -13.65
N GLN A 332 16.95 -9.25 -14.27
CA GLN A 332 17.32 -9.07 -15.67
C GLN A 332 16.14 -9.25 -16.62
N SER A 333 15.30 -10.26 -16.37
CA SER A 333 14.08 -10.48 -17.15
C SER A 333 13.12 -9.28 -17.11
N ILE A 334 12.87 -8.72 -15.91
CA ILE A 334 12.00 -7.54 -15.73
C ILE A 334 12.60 -6.32 -16.43
N GLU A 335 13.90 -6.05 -16.25
CA GLU A 335 14.59 -4.93 -16.90
C GLU A 335 14.54 -5.05 -18.44
N ASP A 336 14.81 -6.23 -18.97
CA ASP A 336 14.82 -6.46 -20.42
C ASP A 336 13.41 -6.33 -21.03
N ARG A 337 12.38 -6.86 -20.37
CA ARG A 337 10.98 -6.72 -20.79
C ARG A 337 10.53 -5.26 -20.73
N HIS A 338 10.85 -4.55 -19.65
CA HIS A 338 10.52 -3.12 -19.51
C HIS A 338 11.16 -2.28 -20.62
N ARG A 339 12.45 -2.49 -20.88
CA ARG A 339 13.17 -1.82 -21.96
C ARG A 339 12.53 -2.08 -23.32
N LYS A 340 12.25 -3.35 -23.63
CA LYS A 340 11.63 -3.76 -24.90
C LYS A 340 10.21 -3.19 -25.07
N ASN A 341 9.43 -3.11 -24.00
CA ASN A 341 8.10 -2.51 -24.04
C ASN A 341 8.18 -1.00 -24.31
N ASN A 342 9.12 -0.29 -23.68
CA ASN A 342 9.32 1.14 -23.95
C ASN A 342 9.76 1.39 -25.40
N GLU A 343 10.69 0.59 -25.93
CA GLU A 343 11.11 0.66 -27.34
C GLU A 343 9.92 0.45 -28.28
N LYS A 344 9.14 -0.62 -28.06
CA LYS A 344 7.92 -0.89 -28.85
C LYS A 344 6.86 0.19 -28.72
N ALA A 345 6.69 0.78 -27.54
CA ALA A 345 5.73 1.86 -27.32
C ALA A 345 6.13 3.14 -28.08
N GLN A 346 7.43 3.43 -28.18
CA GLN A 346 7.94 4.52 -29.00
C GLN A 346 7.72 4.26 -30.50
N GLU A 347 8.05 3.05 -30.96
CA GLU A 347 7.79 2.63 -32.36
C GLU A 347 6.29 2.73 -32.71
N ALA A 348 5.42 2.25 -31.82
CA ALA A 348 3.97 2.35 -31.95
C ALA A 348 3.47 3.81 -31.98
N SER A 349 4.03 4.69 -31.14
CA SER A 349 3.68 6.11 -31.14
C SER A 349 4.00 6.78 -32.48
N LEU A 350 5.17 6.47 -33.05
CA LEU A 350 5.56 6.95 -34.38
C LEU A 350 4.62 6.41 -35.45
N LEU A 351 4.33 5.11 -35.44
CA LEU A 351 3.42 4.47 -36.40
C LEU A 351 2.02 5.10 -36.39
N LEU A 352 1.45 5.37 -35.22
CA LEU A 352 0.13 5.99 -35.11
C LEU A 352 0.12 7.44 -35.60
N LYS A 353 1.16 8.22 -35.31
CA LYS A 353 1.31 9.59 -35.83
C LYS A 353 1.45 9.59 -37.36
N ASP A 354 2.25 8.67 -37.89
CA ASP A 354 2.40 8.46 -39.33
C ASP A 354 1.07 8.10 -40.00
N ASN A 355 0.28 7.23 -39.37
CA ASN A 355 -1.06 6.89 -39.85
C ASN A 355 -2.01 8.10 -39.80
N LEU A 356 -1.98 8.93 -38.75
CA LEU A 356 -2.81 10.13 -38.66
C LEU A 356 -2.53 11.10 -39.81
N GLU A 357 -1.26 11.37 -40.11
CA GLU A 357 -0.89 12.24 -41.23
C GLU A 357 -1.36 11.67 -42.57
N LEU A 358 -1.25 10.35 -42.77
CA LEU A 358 -1.81 9.70 -43.95
C LEU A 358 -3.33 9.87 -44.02
N GLN A 359 -4.05 9.68 -42.92
CA GLN A 359 -5.51 9.82 -42.90
C GLN A 359 -5.95 11.27 -43.14
N ASN A 360 -5.21 12.25 -42.64
CA ASN A 360 -5.44 13.68 -42.94
C ASN A 360 -5.31 13.96 -44.44
N PHE A 361 -4.24 13.47 -45.06
CA PHE A 361 -4.03 13.59 -46.51
C PHE A 361 -5.16 12.91 -47.31
N LEU A 362 -5.57 11.69 -46.92
CA LEU A 362 -6.65 10.95 -47.58
C LEU A 362 -7.99 11.69 -47.46
N GLN A 363 -8.28 12.27 -46.29
CA GLN A 363 -9.46 13.09 -46.05
C GLN A 363 -9.45 14.35 -46.93
N ASN A 364 -8.33 15.08 -47.00
CA ASN A 364 -8.18 16.24 -47.88
C ASN A 364 -8.40 15.89 -49.35
N CYS A 365 -7.86 14.75 -49.81
CA CYS A 365 -8.09 14.24 -51.16
C CYS A 365 -9.58 13.93 -51.41
N GLN A 366 -10.26 13.35 -50.43
CA GLN A 366 -11.67 12.99 -50.54
C GLN A 366 -12.57 14.23 -50.56
N GLU A 367 -12.26 15.25 -49.76
CA GLU A 367 -12.96 16.54 -49.77
C GLU A 367 -12.84 17.25 -51.12
N LEU A 368 -11.62 17.33 -51.68
CA LEU A 368 -11.44 17.90 -53.01
C LEU A 368 -12.14 17.06 -54.08
N THR A 369 -12.09 15.73 -53.99
CA THR A 369 -12.81 14.83 -54.90
C THR A 369 -14.32 15.08 -54.88
N LEU A 370 -14.92 15.21 -53.70
CA LEU A 370 -16.34 15.52 -53.54
C LEU A 370 -16.68 16.88 -54.14
N TRP A 371 -15.85 17.89 -53.90
CA TRP A 371 -16.01 19.21 -54.50
C TRP A 371 -15.92 19.15 -56.03
N ILE A 372 -14.92 18.47 -56.59
CA ILE A 372 -14.76 18.32 -58.06
C ILE A 372 -15.99 17.65 -58.65
N ASN A 373 -16.47 16.56 -58.04
CA ASN A 373 -17.65 15.84 -58.51
C ASN A 373 -18.93 16.71 -58.45
N ASP A 374 -19.14 17.46 -57.37
CA ASP A 374 -20.25 18.42 -57.26
C ASP A 374 -20.19 19.49 -58.37
N LYS A 375 -18.99 20.03 -58.64
CA LYS A 375 -18.80 21.02 -59.71
C LYS A 375 -18.95 20.40 -61.10
N LEU A 376 -18.49 19.16 -61.32
CA LEU A 376 -18.70 18.43 -62.57
C LEU A 376 -20.20 18.27 -62.82
N LEU A 377 -20.97 17.81 -61.84
CA LEU A 377 -22.43 17.67 -61.94
C LEU A 377 -23.12 19.02 -62.21
N THR A 378 -22.80 20.05 -61.43
CA THR A 378 -23.38 21.39 -61.60
C THR A 378 -23.03 21.98 -62.97
N SER A 379 -21.83 21.72 -63.47
CA SER A 379 -21.43 22.17 -64.80
C SER A 379 -22.19 21.41 -65.89
N GLN A 380 -22.53 20.14 -65.68
CA GLN A 380 -23.23 19.27 -66.64
C GLN A 380 -24.74 19.53 -66.70
N ASP A 381 -25.31 20.40 -65.86
CA ASP A 381 -26.73 20.73 -65.89
C ASP A 381 -27.06 21.58 -67.14
N VAL A 382 -27.37 20.88 -68.23
CA VAL A 382 -27.67 21.38 -69.57
C VAL A 382 -29.11 21.92 -69.61
N SER A 383 -29.33 23.10 -69.04
CA SER A 383 -30.50 23.94 -69.36
C SER A 383 -30.14 25.09 -70.32
N TYR A 384 -29.26 24.77 -71.28
CA TYR A 384 -28.71 25.71 -72.26
C TYR A 384 -29.44 25.76 -73.60
N ASP A 385 -30.57 25.03 -73.75
CA ASP A 385 -31.32 24.95 -75.01
C ASP A 385 -32.18 26.17 -75.36
N GLU A 386 -32.36 27.13 -74.44
CA GLU A 386 -33.10 28.37 -74.73
C GLU A 386 -32.21 29.60 -74.76
N ALA A 387 -32.26 30.33 -75.89
CA ALA A 387 -31.50 31.56 -76.19
C ALA A 387 -31.84 32.78 -75.29
N ARG A 388 -32.76 32.63 -74.33
CA ARG A 388 -33.06 33.69 -73.34
C ARG A 388 -32.02 33.65 -72.20
N ASN A 389 -31.41 34.81 -71.91
CA ASN A 389 -30.46 35.06 -70.82
C ASN A 389 -29.01 34.52 -71.00
N LEU A 390 -28.51 34.44 -72.24
CA LEU A 390 -27.13 34.03 -72.55
C LEU A 390 -26.04 34.88 -71.87
N HIS A 391 -26.27 36.18 -71.70
CA HIS A 391 -25.33 37.08 -71.01
C HIS A 391 -25.18 36.74 -69.52
N ASN A 392 -26.28 36.49 -68.81
CA ASN A 392 -26.25 36.11 -67.40
C ASN A 392 -25.59 34.74 -67.19
N LYS A 393 -25.80 33.81 -68.13
CA LYS A 393 -25.14 32.50 -68.13
C LYS A 393 -23.62 32.63 -68.32
N TRP A 394 -23.17 33.50 -69.24
CA TRP A 394 -21.75 33.82 -69.40
C TRP A 394 -21.14 34.43 -68.14
N LEU A 395 -21.81 35.39 -67.50
CA LEU A 395 -21.37 35.99 -66.23
C LEU A 395 -21.23 34.95 -65.12
N LYS A 396 -22.20 34.04 -64.97
CA LYS A 396 -22.12 32.92 -64.02
C LYS A 396 -20.95 31.98 -64.32
N HIS A 397 -20.74 31.65 -65.60
CA HIS A 397 -19.60 30.81 -66.01
C HIS A 397 -18.26 31.51 -65.77
N GLN A 398 -18.18 32.83 -65.99
CA GLN A 398 -16.99 33.62 -65.69
C GLN A 398 -16.71 33.67 -64.18
N ALA A 399 -17.74 33.75 -63.34
CA ALA A 399 -17.60 33.65 -61.89
C ALA A 399 -17.12 32.26 -61.46
N PHE A 400 -17.66 31.20 -62.07
CA PHE A 400 -17.20 29.82 -61.84
C PHE A 400 -15.74 29.61 -62.27
N MET A 401 -15.29 30.22 -63.38
CA MET A 401 -13.89 30.19 -63.79
C MET A 401 -12.95 30.89 -62.79
N ALA A 402 -13.42 31.98 -62.16
CA ALA A 402 -12.67 32.64 -61.11
C ALA A 402 -12.61 31.79 -59.82
N GLU A 403 -13.70 31.10 -59.48
CA GLU A 403 -13.76 30.12 -58.38
C GLU A 403 -12.82 28.93 -58.64
N LEU A 404 -12.80 28.38 -59.86
CA LEU A 404 -11.90 27.30 -60.25
C LEU A 404 -10.43 27.74 -60.16
N ALA A 405 -10.12 28.98 -60.56
CA ALA A 405 -8.78 29.54 -60.41
C ALA A 405 -8.37 29.73 -58.94
N SER A 406 -9.30 30.03 -58.02
CA SER A 406 -8.98 30.12 -56.59
C SER A 406 -8.77 28.75 -55.94
N HIS A 407 -9.46 27.71 -56.44
CA HIS A 407 -9.35 26.34 -55.91
C HIS A 407 -8.14 25.58 -56.48
N GLN A 408 -7.47 26.09 -57.52
CA GLN A 408 -6.18 25.57 -57.96
C GLN A 408 -5.15 25.53 -56.81
N GLY A 409 -5.17 26.54 -55.93
CA GLY A 409 -4.29 26.56 -54.75
C GLY A 409 -4.58 25.45 -53.74
N TRP A 410 -5.80 24.88 -53.73
CA TRP A 410 -6.12 23.74 -52.88
C TRP A 410 -5.49 22.45 -53.43
N LEU A 411 -5.56 22.23 -54.74
CA LEU A 411 -4.85 21.13 -55.39
C LEU A 411 -3.33 21.24 -55.20
N ASP A 412 -2.77 22.43 -55.39
CA ASP A 412 -1.34 22.67 -55.19
C ASP A 412 -0.92 22.40 -53.73
N SER A 413 -1.79 22.68 -52.76
CA SER A 413 -1.58 22.38 -51.34
C SER A 413 -1.59 20.88 -51.06
N ILE A 414 -2.55 20.14 -51.64
CA ILE A 414 -2.61 18.67 -51.52
C ILE A 414 -1.40 18.02 -52.20
N ASP A 415 -0.94 18.55 -53.33
CA ASP A 415 0.28 18.10 -54.00
C ASP A 415 1.53 18.32 -53.15
N ALA A 416 1.60 19.46 -52.44
CA ALA A 416 2.69 19.74 -51.51
C ALA A 416 2.67 18.78 -50.31
N GLU A 417 1.50 18.60 -49.68
CA GLU A 417 1.30 17.66 -48.57
C GLU A 417 1.65 16.23 -48.99
N GLY A 418 1.16 15.78 -50.15
CA GLY A 418 1.46 14.47 -50.70
C GLY A 418 2.95 14.28 -50.99
N LYS A 419 3.62 15.25 -51.62
CA LYS A 419 5.08 15.17 -51.86
C LYS A 419 5.86 15.06 -50.57
N GLN A 420 5.55 15.89 -49.57
CA GLN A 420 6.19 15.83 -48.27
C GLN A 420 5.99 14.47 -47.61
N LEU A 421 4.76 13.95 -47.62
CA LEU A 421 4.44 12.64 -47.05
C LEU A 421 5.20 11.50 -47.75
N MET A 422 5.41 11.59 -49.07
CA MET A 422 6.20 10.62 -49.82
C MET A 422 7.71 10.69 -49.53
N GLU A 423 8.24 11.89 -49.30
CA GLU A 423 9.65 12.11 -48.97
C GLU A 423 9.98 11.64 -47.56
N GLU A 424 9.13 11.97 -46.58
CA GLU A 424 9.33 11.62 -45.18
C GLU A 424 8.98 10.14 -44.92
N LYS A 425 7.98 9.59 -45.63
CA LYS A 425 7.39 8.27 -45.34
C LYS A 425 7.26 7.43 -46.62
N PRO A 426 8.36 6.82 -47.10
CA PRO A 426 8.37 6.05 -48.34
C PRO A 426 7.36 4.89 -48.37
N GLN A 427 6.99 4.35 -47.20
CA GLN A 427 5.98 3.29 -47.07
C GLN A 427 4.59 3.70 -47.59
N PHE A 428 4.27 4.99 -47.59
CA PHE A 428 2.99 5.49 -48.10
C PHE A 428 3.08 5.96 -49.55
N ALA A 429 4.27 6.02 -50.14
CA ALA A 429 4.49 6.66 -51.43
C ALA A 429 3.65 6.08 -52.58
N ALA A 430 3.52 4.75 -52.62
CA ALA A 430 2.70 4.10 -53.63
C ALA A 430 1.21 4.49 -53.53
N LEU A 431 0.67 4.54 -52.31
CA LEU A 431 -0.73 4.89 -52.05
C LEU A 431 -0.98 6.38 -52.32
N VAL A 432 -0.10 7.26 -51.84
CA VAL A 432 -0.18 8.72 -52.03
C VAL A 432 -0.13 9.07 -53.52
N SER A 433 0.83 8.50 -54.27
CA SER A 433 0.94 8.72 -55.72
C SER A 433 -0.32 8.30 -56.46
N GLN A 434 -0.88 7.13 -56.13
CA GLN A 434 -2.12 6.65 -56.75
C GLN A 434 -3.29 7.62 -56.51
N ARG A 435 -3.40 8.18 -55.29
CA ARG A 435 -4.46 9.13 -54.94
C ARG A 435 -4.29 10.47 -55.65
N LEU A 436 -3.08 11.00 -55.71
CA LEU A 436 -2.78 12.23 -56.45
C LEU A 436 -3.09 12.06 -57.94
N GLU A 437 -2.64 10.98 -58.58
CA GLU A 437 -2.93 10.71 -59.99
C GLU A 437 -4.44 10.66 -60.28
N ALA A 438 -5.23 10.02 -59.40
CA ALA A 438 -6.67 9.98 -59.55
C ALA A 438 -7.31 11.37 -59.41
N LEU A 439 -6.82 12.18 -58.47
CA LEU A 439 -7.28 13.54 -58.22
C LEU A 439 -6.97 14.48 -59.39
N HIS A 440 -5.75 14.42 -59.93
CA HIS A 440 -5.34 15.19 -61.12
C HIS A 440 -6.19 14.83 -62.34
N ARG A 441 -6.51 13.55 -62.56
CA ARG A 441 -7.38 13.14 -63.67
C ARG A 441 -8.78 13.77 -63.56
N LEU A 442 -9.38 13.76 -62.37
CA LEU A 442 -10.67 14.39 -62.13
C LEU A 442 -10.60 15.92 -62.31
N TRP A 443 -9.51 16.53 -61.86
CA TRP A 443 -9.28 17.97 -62.02
C TRP A 443 -9.13 18.36 -63.50
N ASP A 444 -8.34 17.60 -64.26
CA ASP A 444 -8.14 17.80 -65.71
C ASP A 444 -9.47 17.65 -66.47
N GLU A 445 -10.32 16.69 -66.08
CA GLU A 445 -11.66 16.51 -66.63
C GLU A 445 -12.55 17.73 -66.34
N LEU A 446 -12.54 18.23 -65.10
CA LEU A 446 -13.26 19.45 -64.73
C LEU A 446 -12.76 20.67 -65.52
N GLN A 447 -11.45 20.84 -65.68
CA GLN A 447 -10.87 21.91 -66.48
C GLN A 447 -11.28 21.81 -67.96
N ALA A 448 -11.20 20.61 -68.54
CA ALA A 448 -11.56 20.36 -69.94
C ALA A 448 -13.03 20.65 -70.21
N THR A 449 -13.94 20.12 -69.38
CA THR A 449 -15.38 20.35 -69.50
C THR A 449 -15.75 21.82 -69.31
N THR A 450 -15.06 22.53 -68.41
CA THR A 450 -15.27 23.96 -68.20
C THR A 450 -14.77 24.78 -69.39
N LYS A 451 -13.60 24.45 -69.94
CA LYS A 451 -13.04 25.12 -71.13
C LYS A 451 -13.90 24.91 -72.38
N GLU A 452 -14.42 23.70 -72.57
CA GLU A 452 -15.36 23.41 -73.66
C GLU A 452 -16.63 24.26 -73.53
N LYS A 453 -17.20 24.35 -72.32
CA LYS A 453 -18.35 25.23 -72.04
C LYS A 453 -18.05 26.70 -72.29
N ALA A 454 -16.86 27.19 -71.93
CA ALA A 454 -16.44 28.54 -72.22
C ALA A 454 -16.43 28.82 -73.74
N GLN A 455 -15.90 27.88 -74.52
CA GLN A 455 -15.85 27.99 -75.98
C GLN A 455 -17.26 27.97 -76.59
N GLN A 456 -18.13 27.04 -76.17
CA GLN A 456 -19.50 26.98 -76.65
C GLN A 456 -20.29 28.25 -76.31
N LEU A 457 -20.19 28.76 -75.08
CA LEU A 457 -20.88 29.98 -74.65
C LEU A 457 -20.35 31.23 -75.33
N SER A 458 -19.05 31.34 -75.55
CA SER A 458 -18.45 32.46 -76.28
C SER A 458 -18.84 32.43 -77.76
N ALA A 459 -18.85 31.25 -78.40
CA ALA A 459 -19.29 31.09 -79.78
C ALA A 459 -20.79 31.42 -79.94
N ALA A 460 -21.64 30.92 -79.02
CA ALA A 460 -23.05 31.25 -78.98
C ALA A 460 -23.28 32.75 -78.76
N ARG A 461 -22.51 33.38 -77.85
CA ARG A 461 -22.60 34.83 -77.58
C ARG A 461 -22.16 35.66 -78.78
N SER A 462 -21.06 35.28 -79.43
CA SER A 462 -20.59 35.93 -80.66
C SER A 462 -21.56 35.72 -81.82
N SER A 463 -22.27 34.59 -81.88
CA SER A 463 -23.33 34.33 -82.86
C SER A 463 -24.59 35.16 -82.58
N ASP A 464 -25.05 35.22 -81.33
CA ASP A 464 -26.19 36.04 -80.91
C ASP A 464 -25.91 37.53 -81.11
N LEU A 465 -24.69 37.99 -80.75
CA LEU A 465 -24.27 39.36 -81.00
C LEU A 465 -24.25 39.68 -82.50
N ARG A 466 -23.68 38.79 -83.32
CA ARG A 466 -23.73 38.93 -84.79
C ARG A 466 -25.17 38.98 -85.27
N SER A 467 -26.03 38.05 -84.86
CA SER A 467 -27.44 38.02 -85.26
C SER A 467 -28.17 39.31 -84.88
N LYS A 468 -27.97 39.83 -83.66
CA LYS A 468 -28.50 41.13 -83.23
C LYS A 468 -27.98 42.28 -84.09
N THR A 469 -26.66 42.36 -84.31
CA THR A 469 -26.08 43.39 -85.19
C THR A 469 -26.56 43.28 -86.63
N HIS A 470 -26.76 42.06 -87.16
CA HIS A 470 -27.33 41.83 -88.48
C HIS A 470 -28.81 42.21 -88.54
N ALA A 471 -29.60 41.90 -87.51
CA ALA A 471 -30.99 42.31 -87.42
C ALA A 471 -31.11 43.84 -87.29
N ASP A 472 -30.23 44.49 -86.53
CA ASP A 472 -30.18 45.94 -86.39
C ASP A 472 -29.68 46.61 -87.68
N LEU A 473 -28.67 46.04 -88.35
CA LEU A 473 -28.23 46.46 -89.68
C LEU A 473 -29.32 46.26 -90.73
N ASN A 474 -30.04 45.14 -90.73
CA ASN A 474 -31.17 44.92 -91.63
C ASN A 474 -32.31 45.88 -91.36
N LYS A 475 -32.64 46.16 -90.09
CA LYS A 475 -33.60 47.23 -89.75
C LYS A 475 -33.13 48.58 -90.26
N TRP A 476 -31.84 48.88 -90.13
CA TRP A 476 -31.25 50.13 -90.64
C TRP A 476 -31.25 50.19 -92.18
N ILE A 477 -30.91 49.10 -92.86
CA ILE A 477 -30.96 48.97 -94.33
C ILE A 477 -32.40 49.11 -94.80
N SER A 478 -33.36 48.37 -94.23
CA SER A 478 -34.78 48.52 -94.58
C SER A 478 -35.29 49.92 -94.31
N ALA A 479 -34.90 50.56 -93.20
CA ALA A 479 -35.23 51.97 -92.95
C ALA A 479 -34.60 52.92 -93.99
N MET A 480 -33.38 52.65 -94.45
CA MET A 480 -32.72 53.38 -95.53
C MET A 480 -33.34 53.11 -96.90
N GLU A 481 -33.74 51.87 -97.20
CA GLU A 481 -34.45 51.47 -98.42
C GLU A 481 -35.85 52.07 -98.47
N ASP A 482 -36.57 52.11 -97.35
CA ASP A 482 -37.84 52.81 -97.21
C ASP A 482 -37.64 54.33 -97.40
N GLN A 483 -36.54 54.90 -96.90
CA GLN A 483 -36.17 56.30 -97.16
C GLN A 483 -35.79 56.57 -98.63
N LEU A 484 -35.23 55.59 -99.35
CA LEU A 484 -34.87 55.70 -100.77
C LEU A 484 -36.05 55.43 -101.71
N ARG A 485 -36.98 54.53 -101.35
CA ARG A 485 -38.24 54.27 -102.08
C ARG A 485 -39.31 55.31 -101.79
N SER A 486 -39.15 56.05 -100.70
CA SER A 486 -39.84 57.30 -100.47
C SER A 486 -39.42 58.27 -101.57
N ASP A 487 -40.14 58.23 -102.69
CA ASP A 487 -40.20 59.25 -103.73
C ASP A 487 -40.89 60.52 -103.15
N ASP A 488 -40.38 61.02 -102.02
CA ASP A 488 -40.74 62.32 -101.47
C ASP A 488 -39.75 63.34 -102.05
N PRO A 489 -40.12 64.07 -103.12
CA PRO A 489 -39.33 65.18 -103.60
C PRO A 489 -39.32 66.23 -102.49
N GLY A 490 -38.28 66.20 -101.66
CA GLY A 490 -38.13 67.05 -100.48
C GLY A 490 -38.69 68.45 -100.72
N LYS A 491 -39.64 68.87 -99.88
CA LYS A 491 -40.42 70.10 -100.09
C LYS A 491 -39.64 71.40 -99.90
N ASP A 492 -38.36 71.32 -99.52
CA ASP A 492 -37.51 72.49 -99.30
C ASP A 492 -36.02 72.25 -99.67
N LEU A 493 -35.29 73.32 -100.00
CA LEU A 493 -33.86 73.28 -100.37
C LEU A 493 -32.96 72.63 -99.29
N THR A 494 -33.41 72.61 -98.03
CA THR A 494 -32.70 72.04 -96.88
C THR A 494 -32.84 70.52 -96.80
N SER A 495 -33.96 69.94 -97.22
CA SER A 495 -34.15 68.49 -97.37
C SER A 495 -33.42 67.96 -98.61
N VAL A 496 -33.47 68.70 -99.73
CA VAL A 496 -32.73 68.36 -100.97
C VAL A 496 -31.20 68.37 -100.75
N ASN A 497 -30.65 69.35 -100.02
CA ASN A 497 -29.21 69.36 -99.70
C ASN A 497 -28.79 68.23 -98.74
N ARG A 498 -29.69 67.76 -97.86
CA ARG A 498 -29.42 66.58 -97.02
C ARG A 498 -29.40 65.27 -97.82
N ILE A 499 -30.21 65.16 -98.88
CA ILE A 499 -30.22 64.01 -99.80
C ILE A 499 -28.96 64.02 -100.69
N ALA A 500 -28.54 65.19 -101.17
CA ALA A 500 -27.31 65.35 -101.95
C ALA A 500 -26.02 65.06 -101.16
N TRP A 501 -26.01 65.30 -99.84
CA TRP A 501 -24.88 64.95 -98.96
C TRP A 501 -24.80 63.46 -98.61
N ARG A 502 -25.87 62.68 -98.82
CA ARG A 502 -25.97 61.26 -98.45
C ARG A 502 -25.72 60.29 -99.61
N THR A 503 -25.49 60.82 -100.81
CA THR A 503 -25.20 60.06 -102.04
C THR A 503 -23.73 60.14 -102.49
N LYS A 504 -22.87 60.76 -101.67
CA LYS A 504 -21.42 60.56 -101.65
C LYS A 504 -21.06 59.69 -100.47
#